data_AF-A0A519V546-F1
#
_entry.id   AF-A0A519V546-F1
#
_cell.length_a   1.000
_cell.length_b   1.000
_cell.length_c   1.000
_cell.angle_alpha   90.00
_cell.angle_beta   90.00
_cell.angle_gamma   90.00
#
_symmetry.space_group_name_H-M   'P 1'
#
loop_
_entity.id
_entity.type
_entity.pdbx_description
1 polymer ?
#
loop_
_entity_poly.entity_id
_entity_poly.type
_entity_poly.pdbx_seq_one_letter_code
_entity_poly.pdbx_strand_id
1 'polypeptide(L)'
;MKIRLLSILLIFAASTVKAQQIIPYSYYQYQKLNKSLYSLDTRFHSSLKPVIGDDTVVTKKLDSLLGVGLMEKTTWVGRKLFNEHLVQIDKEDYSFYLDFLTDLQVGRDNEHKINTFLNTRGYQLGGNIGKKFSFYSSGFENQARFNNYLTNYVNTNGVISGMANDKFGPTKTTKDWAYATAVINYTPSKYITIALGQDKNFIGDGYRSMLLSDFASPYPFLKLTATLG
;
A
#
# COMPACT_ATOMS: atom_id res chain seq x y z
N MET A 1 2.27 -15.05 61.21
CA MET A 1 1.64 -15.20 59.88
C MET A 1 2.51 -14.45 58.86
N LYS A 2 3.38 -15.15 58.13
CA LYS A 2 4.32 -14.54 57.16
C LYS A 2 3.84 -14.90 55.75
N ILE A 3 3.28 -13.93 55.03
CA ILE A 3 2.89 -14.10 53.62
C ILE A 3 4.14 -13.82 52.77
N ARG A 4 4.64 -14.86 52.09
CA ARG A 4 5.72 -14.73 51.10
C ARG A 4 5.10 -14.27 49.78
N LEU A 5 5.44 -13.06 49.33
CA LEU A 5 5.17 -12.60 47.97
C LEU A 5 6.15 -13.29 47.02
N LEU A 6 5.65 -14.13 46.12
CA LEU A 6 6.44 -14.70 45.02
C LEU A 6 6.24 -13.80 43.79
N SER A 7 7.20 -12.93 43.52
CA SER A 7 7.26 -12.09 42.33
C SER A 7 7.71 -12.91 41.12
N ILE A 8 6.77 -13.20 40.21
CA ILE A 8 7.05 -13.79 38.90
C ILE A 8 7.48 -12.67 37.96
N LEU A 9 8.76 -12.66 37.61
CA LEU A 9 9.35 -11.78 36.61
C LEU A 9 8.97 -12.30 35.21
N LEU A 10 8.02 -11.65 34.55
CA LEU A 10 7.64 -11.97 33.18
C LEU A 10 8.68 -11.36 32.22
N ILE A 11 9.63 -12.18 31.75
CA ILE A 11 10.55 -11.80 30.69
C ILE A 11 9.76 -11.79 29.38
N PHE A 12 9.42 -10.60 28.88
CA PHE A 12 8.89 -10.42 27.53
C PHE A 12 10.05 -10.64 26.54
N ALA A 13 10.16 -11.86 26.01
CA ALA A 13 11.01 -12.13 24.87
C ALA A 13 10.37 -11.46 23.65
N ALA A 14 11.01 -10.42 23.12
CA ALA A 14 10.62 -9.79 21.85
C ALA A 14 10.93 -10.77 20.71
N SER A 15 9.97 -11.61 20.34
CA SER A 15 10.04 -12.42 19.13
C SER A 15 9.91 -11.48 17.93
N THR A 16 10.97 -11.38 17.12
CA THR A 16 10.92 -10.67 15.85
C THR A 16 10.05 -11.47 14.88
N VAL A 17 8.79 -11.09 14.74
CA VAL A 17 7.87 -11.69 13.76
C VAL A 17 8.31 -11.21 12.38
N LYS A 18 8.61 -12.14 11.48
CA LYS A 18 8.86 -11.83 10.06
C LYS A 18 7.57 -12.07 9.29
N ALA A 19 6.91 -10.98 8.89
CA ALA A 19 5.72 -11.01 8.07
C ALA A 19 6.07 -10.58 6.62
N GLN A 20 5.43 -11.18 5.63
CA GLN A 20 5.58 -10.78 4.23
C GLN A 20 4.64 -9.59 3.97
N GLN A 21 5.18 -8.42 3.63
CA GLN A 21 4.34 -7.26 3.41
C GLN A 21 4.25 -6.93 1.92
N ILE A 22 3.02 -6.75 1.46
CA ILE A 22 2.73 -6.21 0.13
C ILE A 22 2.70 -4.70 0.26
N ILE A 23 3.49 -4.01 -0.56
CA ILE A 23 3.53 -2.56 -0.57
C ILE A 23 2.97 -2.09 -1.91
N PRO A 24 1.81 -1.41 -1.90
CA PRO A 24 1.28 -0.77 -3.09
C PRO A 24 2.35 0.09 -3.75
N TYR A 25 2.45 0.02 -5.07
CA TYR A 25 3.48 0.77 -5.76
C TYR A 25 3.26 2.28 -5.62
N SER A 26 4.28 2.97 -5.10
CA SER A 26 4.38 4.42 -5.11
C SER A 26 5.84 4.81 -5.33
N TYR A 27 6.10 5.61 -6.37
CA TYR A 27 7.47 5.98 -6.74
C TYR A 27 8.25 6.58 -5.55
N TYR A 28 7.62 7.50 -4.80
CA TYR A 28 8.28 8.16 -3.68
C TYR A 28 8.56 7.21 -2.50
N GLN A 29 7.64 6.28 -2.21
CA GLN A 29 7.84 5.30 -1.14
C GLN A 29 8.95 4.30 -1.54
N TYR A 30 8.97 3.86 -2.78
CA TYR A 30 9.95 2.89 -3.28
C TYR A 30 11.36 3.46 -3.35
N GLN A 31 11.53 4.77 -3.58
CA GLN A 31 12.85 5.40 -3.52
C GLN A 31 13.54 5.23 -2.16
N LYS A 32 12.78 5.12 -1.06
CA LYS A 32 13.34 4.86 0.28
C LYS A 32 13.94 3.44 0.41
N LEU A 33 13.57 2.53 -0.49
CA LEU A 33 14.06 1.15 -0.57
C LEU A 33 15.24 0.99 -1.52
N ASN A 34 15.50 1.95 -2.40
CA ASN A 34 16.52 1.84 -3.44
C ASN A 34 17.89 1.42 -2.89
N LYS A 35 18.31 1.93 -1.74
CA LYS A 35 19.59 1.53 -1.13
C LYS A 35 19.66 0.03 -0.83
N SER A 36 18.55 -0.57 -0.38
CA SER A 36 18.45 -2.01 -0.12
C SER A 36 18.25 -2.81 -1.40
N LEU A 37 17.42 -2.33 -2.33
CA LEU A 37 17.13 -3.01 -3.60
C LEU A 37 18.30 -3.04 -4.58
N TYR A 38 19.16 -2.01 -4.55
CA TYR A 38 20.37 -1.94 -5.38
C TYR A 38 21.61 -2.50 -4.66
N SER A 39 21.44 -3.11 -3.47
CA SER A 39 22.56 -3.77 -2.80
C SER A 39 22.95 -5.04 -3.55
N LEU A 40 24.27 -5.28 -3.64
CA LEU A 40 24.83 -6.54 -4.15
C LEU A 40 24.45 -7.74 -3.27
N ASP A 41 23.99 -7.50 -2.04
CA ASP A 41 23.53 -8.54 -1.11
C ASP A 41 22.11 -9.04 -1.44
N THR A 42 21.39 -8.38 -2.34
CA THR A 42 20.03 -8.75 -2.73
C THR A 42 20.00 -9.32 -4.15
N ARG A 43 19.10 -10.26 -4.39
CA ARG A 43 18.89 -10.91 -5.69
C ARG A 43 17.61 -10.42 -6.37
N PHE A 44 17.16 -9.25 -5.98
CA PHE A 44 15.88 -8.70 -6.42
C PHE A 44 16.05 -8.00 -7.78
N HIS A 45 15.15 -8.27 -8.72
CA HIS A 45 15.06 -7.49 -9.95
C HIS A 45 14.39 -6.15 -9.67
N SER A 46 15.19 -5.12 -9.37
CA SER A 46 14.74 -3.78 -8.96
C SER A 46 13.70 -3.13 -9.88
N SER A 47 13.77 -3.45 -11.18
CA SER A 47 12.87 -2.92 -12.19
C SER A 47 11.45 -3.46 -12.07
N LEU A 48 11.21 -4.61 -11.44
CA LEU A 48 9.90 -5.22 -11.32
C LEU A 48 9.19 -4.78 -10.04
N LYS A 49 8.03 -4.14 -10.19
CA LYS A 49 7.22 -3.60 -9.08
C LYS A 49 5.73 -4.01 -9.23
N PRO A 50 4.96 -4.11 -8.13
CA PRO A 50 5.35 -3.88 -6.73
C PRO A 50 6.32 -4.94 -6.20
N VAL A 51 7.18 -4.51 -5.27
CA VAL A 51 8.13 -5.36 -4.55
C VAL A 51 7.36 -6.15 -3.52
N ILE A 52 7.60 -7.47 -3.50
CA ILE A 52 7.10 -8.36 -2.46
C ILE A 52 8.22 -8.48 -1.43
N GLY A 53 7.93 -8.22 -0.15
CA GLY A 53 8.92 -8.31 0.92
C GLY A 53 9.26 -9.75 1.32
N ASP A 54 9.69 -10.59 0.38
CA ASP A 54 10.16 -11.96 0.62
C ASP A 54 11.65 -12.03 0.99
N ASP A 55 12.45 -11.08 0.53
CA ASP A 55 13.87 -10.95 0.88
C ASP A 55 14.08 -10.34 2.28
N THR A 56 14.94 -10.96 3.10
CA THR A 56 15.18 -10.55 4.49
C THR A 56 15.76 -9.14 4.62
N VAL A 57 16.60 -8.69 3.68
CA VAL A 57 17.20 -7.34 3.71
C VAL A 57 16.12 -6.30 3.40
N VAL A 58 15.27 -6.58 2.42
CA VAL A 58 14.15 -5.73 2.04
C VAL A 58 13.14 -5.65 3.19
N THR A 59 12.71 -6.78 3.76
CA THR A 59 11.76 -6.80 4.89
C THR A 59 12.28 -6.01 6.08
N LYS A 60 13.54 -6.19 6.48
CA LYS A 60 14.12 -5.41 7.60
C LYS A 60 14.12 -3.91 7.34
N LYS A 61 14.42 -3.51 6.10
CA LYS A 61 14.38 -2.09 5.74
C LYS A 61 12.95 -1.55 5.76
N LEU A 62 11.98 -2.36 5.36
CA LEU A 62 10.56 -2.04 5.43
C LEU A 62 10.09 -1.82 6.86
N ASP A 63 10.37 -2.76 7.75
CA ASP A 63 10.05 -2.63 9.17
C ASP A 63 10.65 -1.34 9.75
N SER A 64 11.91 -1.07 9.39
CA SER A 64 12.58 0.17 9.80
C SER A 64 11.89 1.43 9.26
N LEU A 65 11.44 1.44 8.01
CA LEU A 65 10.79 2.60 7.40
C LEU A 65 9.37 2.83 7.94
N LEU A 66 8.64 1.77 8.26
CA LEU A 66 7.32 1.85 8.89
C LEU A 66 7.41 2.39 10.32
N GLY A 67 8.53 2.16 11.01
CA GLY A 67 8.80 2.73 12.34
C GLY A 67 9.22 4.22 12.33
N VAL A 68 9.51 4.82 11.17
CA VAL A 68 9.93 6.24 11.10
C VAL A 68 8.70 7.14 11.15
N GLY A 69 8.70 8.08 12.10
CA GLY A 69 7.64 9.10 12.23
C GLY A 69 6.51 8.72 13.19
N LEU A 70 6.64 7.60 13.91
CA LEU A 70 5.76 7.29 15.03
C LEU A 70 5.84 8.42 16.06
N MET A 71 4.68 8.99 16.40
CA MET A 71 4.59 10.05 17.39
C MET A 71 4.42 9.42 18.78
N GLU A 72 5.07 9.96 19.81
CA GLU A 72 4.75 9.55 21.18
C GLU A 72 3.32 10.03 21.54
N LYS A 73 2.35 9.12 21.42
CA LYS A 73 0.93 9.36 21.75
C LYS A 73 0.52 8.41 22.85
N THR A 74 0.12 8.97 24.00
CA THR A 74 -0.32 8.20 25.17
C THR A 74 -1.82 7.90 25.15
N THR A 75 -2.62 8.74 24.49
CA THR A 75 -4.07 8.57 24.37
C THR A 75 -4.42 7.48 23.36
N TRP A 76 -5.47 6.69 23.65
CA TRP A 76 -5.97 5.65 22.73
C TRP A 76 -6.29 6.19 21.32
N VAL A 77 -7.01 7.32 21.24
CA VAL A 77 -7.35 7.96 19.95
C VAL A 77 -6.10 8.40 19.19
N GLY A 78 -5.15 9.05 19.88
CA GLY A 78 -3.90 9.48 19.26
C GLY A 78 -3.07 8.32 18.70
N ARG A 79 -3.03 7.18 19.40
CA ARG A 79 -2.35 5.99 18.86
C ARG A 79 -3.02 5.47 17.60
N LYS A 80 -4.36 5.37 17.61
CA LYS A 80 -5.14 4.88 16.46
C LYS A 80 -5.12 5.81 15.24
N LEU A 81 -4.97 7.12 15.44
CA LEU A 81 -4.90 8.07 14.33
C LEU A 81 -3.50 8.21 13.71
N PHE A 82 -2.44 7.98 14.48
CA PHE A 82 -1.07 8.32 14.03
C PHE A 82 -0.10 7.14 13.97
N ASN A 83 -0.35 6.05 14.72
CA ASN A 83 0.65 5.00 14.93
C ASN A 83 0.12 3.57 14.65
N GLU A 84 -1.14 3.30 14.96
CA GLU A 84 -1.73 1.96 14.93
C GLU A 84 -2.79 1.85 13.83
N HIS A 85 -2.92 0.66 13.25
CA HIS A 85 -4.06 0.34 12.41
C HIS A 85 -5.37 0.40 13.22
N LEU A 86 -6.51 0.69 12.59
CA LEU A 86 -7.80 0.76 13.28
C LEU A 86 -8.13 -0.58 13.92
N VAL A 87 -8.07 -1.64 13.11
CA VAL A 87 -8.13 -3.03 13.56
C VAL A 87 -6.78 -3.67 13.26
N GLN A 88 -6.18 -4.30 14.27
CA GLN A 88 -4.91 -5.00 14.15
C GLN A 88 -4.95 -6.26 14.99
N ILE A 89 -4.62 -7.39 14.37
CA ILE A 89 -4.48 -8.69 15.03
C ILE A 89 -3.14 -9.26 14.59
N ASP A 90 -2.20 -9.32 15.52
CA ASP A 90 -0.90 -9.96 15.30
C ASP A 90 -0.77 -11.18 16.19
N LYS A 91 -0.73 -12.36 15.57
CA LYS A 91 -0.45 -13.66 16.19
C LYS A 91 0.77 -14.28 15.53
N GLU A 92 1.33 -15.32 16.15
CA GLU A 92 2.53 -15.98 15.63
C GLU A 92 2.30 -16.60 14.24
N ASP A 93 1.11 -17.15 14.00
CA ASP A 93 0.75 -17.83 12.76
C ASP A 93 0.01 -16.95 11.75
N TYR A 94 -0.51 -15.80 12.15
CA TYR A 94 -1.22 -14.91 11.24
C TYR A 94 -1.21 -13.47 11.71
N SER A 95 -1.19 -12.54 10.75
CA SER A 95 -1.44 -11.13 10.99
C SER A 95 -2.56 -10.62 10.11
N PHE A 96 -3.33 -9.67 10.62
CA PHE A 96 -4.39 -9.01 9.90
C PHE A 96 -4.50 -7.56 10.37
N TYR A 97 -4.65 -6.65 9.43
CA TYR A 97 -4.99 -5.27 9.71
C TYR A 97 -6.11 -4.80 8.77
N LEU A 98 -6.88 -3.83 9.26
CA LEU A 98 -7.92 -3.13 8.49
C LEU A 98 -7.95 -1.67 8.95
N ASP A 99 -7.90 -0.78 7.97
CA ASP A 99 -8.03 0.67 8.16
C ASP A 99 -9.08 1.27 7.25
N PHE A 100 -9.61 2.39 7.72
CA PHE A 100 -10.38 3.32 6.93
C PHE A 100 -9.44 4.43 6.45
N LEU A 101 -9.45 4.68 5.15
CA LEU A 101 -8.63 5.67 4.49
C LEU A 101 -9.51 6.83 4.03
N THR A 102 -9.07 8.05 4.28
CA THR A 102 -9.74 9.24 3.76
C THR A 102 -8.71 10.23 3.25
N ASP A 103 -9.05 10.89 2.15
CA ASP A 103 -8.30 12.01 1.61
C ASP A 103 -9.30 13.12 1.27
N LEU A 104 -9.16 14.24 1.97
CA LEU A 104 -10.02 15.41 1.82
C LEU A 104 -9.14 16.58 1.41
N GLN A 105 -9.37 17.09 0.21
CA GLN A 105 -8.63 18.24 -0.31
C GLN A 105 -9.61 19.33 -0.70
N VAL A 106 -9.25 20.57 -0.42
CA VAL A 106 -9.98 21.76 -0.85
C VAL A 106 -8.99 22.73 -1.47
N GLY A 107 -9.38 23.32 -2.58
CA GLY A 107 -8.53 24.22 -3.33
C GLY A 107 -9.31 25.21 -4.17
N ARG A 108 -8.59 26.13 -4.80
CA ARG A 108 -9.18 27.12 -5.69
C ARG A 108 -8.26 27.43 -6.85
N ASP A 109 -8.80 27.33 -8.04
CA ASP A 109 -8.23 27.88 -9.26
C ASP A 109 -8.61 29.37 -9.32
N ASN A 110 -7.61 30.24 -9.11
CA ASN A 110 -7.82 31.68 -9.06
C ASN A 110 -8.08 32.30 -10.44
N GLU A 111 -7.47 31.76 -11.49
CA GLU A 111 -7.61 32.25 -12.86
C GLU A 111 -9.03 32.03 -13.36
N HIS A 112 -9.56 30.82 -13.15
CA HIS A 112 -10.90 30.45 -13.61
C HIS A 112 -11.98 30.62 -12.53
N LYS A 113 -11.61 31.06 -11.33
CA LYS A 113 -12.50 31.22 -10.15
C LYS A 113 -13.25 29.93 -9.77
N ILE A 114 -12.62 28.77 -9.94
CA ILE A 114 -13.22 27.45 -9.66
C ILE A 114 -12.77 26.97 -8.29
N ASN A 115 -13.71 26.60 -7.43
CA ASN A 115 -13.39 25.85 -6.21
C ASN A 115 -13.20 24.37 -6.57
N THR A 116 -12.04 23.83 -6.24
CA THR A 116 -11.72 22.41 -6.40
C THR A 116 -11.88 21.70 -5.07
N PHE A 117 -12.26 20.43 -5.13
CA PHE A 117 -12.28 19.57 -3.95
C PHE A 117 -12.02 18.12 -4.35
N LEU A 118 -11.54 17.33 -3.38
CA LEU A 118 -11.48 15.88 -3.42
C LEU A 118 -12.09 15.35 -2.13
N ASN A 119 -12.98 14.38 -2.25
CA ASN A 119 -13.50 13.59 -1.16
C ASN A 119 -13.30 12.11 -1.49
N THR A 120 -12.29 11.52 -0.86
CA THR A 120 -11.98 10.10 -0.96
C THR A 120 -12.36 9.42 0.34
N ARG A 121 -13.08 8.32 0.20
CA ARG A 121 -13.40 7.38 1.26
C ARG A 121 -12.97 6.00 0.79
N GLY A 122 -12.16 5.33 1.58
CA GLY A 122 -11.63 4.05 1.21
C GLY A 122 -11.32 3.18 2.41
N TYR A 123 -10.84 1.99 2.10
CA TYR A 123 -10.32 1.06 3.08
C TYR A 123 -9.04 0.45 2.57
N GLN A 124 -8.21 -0.02 3.49
CA GLN A 124 -7.16 -0.96 3.20
C GLN A 124 -7.23 -2.10 4.21
N LEU A 125 -6.96 -3.30 3.74
CA LEU A 125 -6.78 -4.46 4.59
C LEU A 125 -5.65 -5.30 4.04
N GLY A 126 -4.97 -5.98 4.94
CA GLY A 126 -3.91 -6.87 4.55
C GLY A 126 -3.50 -7.75 5.69
N GLY A 127 -2.66 -8.72 5.39
CA GLY A 127 -2.28 -9.70 6.37
C GLY A 127 -1.41 -10.79 5.82
N ASN A 128 -0.99 -11.64 6.75
CA ASN A 128 -0.14 -12.79 6.50
C ASN A 128 -0.75 -14.02 7.15
N ILE A 129 -0.57 -15.17 6.50
CA ILE A 129 -0.81 -16.48 7.09
C ILE A 129 0.52 -17.23 7.01
N GLY A 130 1.13 -17.40 8.17
CA GLY A 130 2.50 -17.86 8.34
C GLY A 130 3.50 -16.98 7.59
N LYS A 131 4.51 -17.63 6.99
CA LYS A 131 5.58 -16.96 6.23
C LYS A 131 5.42 -17.05 4.72
N LYS A 132 4.38 -17.76 4.24
CA LYS A 132 4.24 -18.16 2.84
C LYS A 132 3.09 -17.48 2.13
N PHE A 133 2.09 -17.00 2.85
CA PHE A 133 0.89 -16.43 2.27
C PHE A 133 0.71 -15.01 2.78
N SER A 134 0.55 -14.07 1.85
CA SER A 134 0.20 -12.69 2.16
C SER A 134 -0.91 -12.21 1.26
N PHE A 135 -1.72 -11.30 1.76
CA PHE A 135 -2.78 -10.69 0.99
C PHE A 135 -2.87 -9.20 1.32
N TYR A 136 -3.36 -8.45 0.35
CA TYR A 136 -3.60 -7.03 0.47
C TYR A 136 -4.79 -6.67 -0.41
N SER A 137 -5.68 -5.84 0.09
CA SER A 137 -6.75 -5.24 -0.70
C SER A 137 -7.01 -3.82 -0.25
N SER A 138 -7.34 -2.97 -1.21
CA SER A 138 -7.81 -1.61 -0.94
C SER A 138 -8.94 -1.25 -1.87
N GLY A 139 -9.85 -0.40 -1.40
CA GLY A 139 -10.97 0.08 -2.20
C GLY A 139 -11.20 1.56 -1.92
N PHE A 140 -11.52 2.32 -2.97
CA PHE A 140 -11.69 3.76 -2.89
C PHE A 140 -12.93 4.19 -3.66
N GLU A 141 -13.77 4.99 -3.02
CA GLU A 141 -14.86 5.76 -3.60
C GLU A 141 -14.45 7.24 -3.56
N ASN A 142 -14.42 7.89 -4.72
CA ASN A 142 -13.88 9.23 -4.86
C ASN A 142 -14.88 10.15 -5.55
N GLN A 143 -14.99 11.36 -5.04
CA GLN A 143 -15.71 12.46 -5.67
C GLN A 143 -14.84 13.70 -5.70
N ALA A 144 -14.69 14.31 -6.87
CA ALA A 144 -13.87 15.50 -7.01
C ALA A 144 -14.47 16.52 -7.97
N ARG A 145 -14.10 17.79 -7.77
CA ARG A 145 -14.20 18.82 -8.80
C ARG A 145 -12.80 19.29 -9.13
N PHE A 146 -12.38 18.99 -10.36
CA PHE A 146 -11.05 19.38 -10.83
C PHE A 146 -11.05 20.79 -11.44
N ASN A 147 -9.86 21.29 -11.78
CA ASN A 147 -9.71 22.45 -12.65
C ASN A 147 -10.12 22.11 -14.10
N ASN A 148 -10.16 23.12 -14.97
CA ASN A 148 -10.66 22.96 -16.33
C ASN A 148 -9.85 21.94 -17.16
N TYR A 149 -8.52 21.94 -17.06
CA TYR A 149 -7.70 21.04 -17.87
C TYR A 149 -7.99 19.56 -17.56
N LEU A 150 -8.05 19.20 -16.27
CA LEU A 150 -8.36 17.83 -15.85
C LEU A 150 -9.81 17.48 -16.16
N THR A 151 -10.75 18.40 -15.92
CA THR A 151 -12.17 18.18 -16.23
C THR A 151 -12.37 17.91 -17.72
N ASN A 152 -11.73 18.69 -18.59
CA ASN A 152 -11.79 18.51 -20.03
C ASN A 152 -11.15 17.19 -20.46
N TYR A 153 -10.02 16.82 -19.87
CA TYR A 153 -9.40 15.53 -20.12
C TYR A 153 -10.35 14.38 -19.77
N VAL A 154 -10.98 14.40 -18.60
CA VAL A 154 -11.92 13.36 -18.16
C VAL A 154 -13.18 13.37 -19.03
N ASN A 155 -13.70 14.54 -19.41
CA ASN A 155 -14.87 14.64 -20.29
C ASN A 155 -14.61 14.02 -21.68
N THR A 156 -13.42 14.25 -22.23
CA THR A 156 -13.06 13.74 -23.55
C THR A 156 -12.78 12.24 -23.53
N ASN A 157 -12.08 11.75 -22.51
CA ASN A 157 -11.62 10.35 -22.46
C ASN A 157 -12.54 9.41 -21.64
N GLY A 158 -13.43 9.96 -20.82
CA GLY A 158 -14.30 9.20 -19.91
C GLY A 158 -13.59 8.55 -18.72
N VAL A 159 -12.29 8.80 -18.53
CA VAL A 159 -11.46 8.11 -17.54
C VAL A 159 -10.64 9.09 -16.72
N ILE A 160 -10.50 8.80 -15.42
CA ILE A 160 -9.53 9.43 -14.54
C ILE A 160 -8.22 8.67 -14.70
N SER A 161 -7.18 9.35 -15.20
CA SER A 161 -5.88 8.74 -15.52
C SER A 161 -5.33 7.89 -14.39
N GLY A 162 -4.94 6.65 -14.70
CA GLY A 162 -4.42 5.71 -13.70
C GLY A 162 -5.43 5.27 -12.65
N MET A 163 -6.74 5.51 -12.81
CA MET A 163 -7.72 5.13 -11.80
C MET A 163 -8.84 4.30 -12.42
N ALA A 164 -9.97 4.95 -12.72
CA ALA A 164 -11.18 4.30 -13.21
C ALA A 164 -11.98 5.27 -14.07
N ASN A 165 -13.05 4.76 -14.68
CA ASN A 165 -13.97 5.57 -15.48
C ASN A 165 -14.77 6.54 -14.61
N ASP A 166 -15.08 7.70 -15.15
CA ASP A 166 -16.02 8.63 -14.54
C ASP A 166 -17.45 8.08 -14.64
N LYS A 167 -18.10 7.88 -13.51
CA LYS A 167 -19.47 7.38 -13.42
C LYS A 167 -20.51 8.46 -13.79
N PHE A 168 -20.18 9.74 -13.68
CA PHE A 168 -21.12 10.84 -13.95
C PHE A 168 -21.13 11.28 -15.42
N GLY A 169 -20.08 10.95 -16.17
CA GLY A 169 -19.95 11.31 -17.58
C GLY A 169 -19.60 12.78 -17.83
N PRO A 170 -19.54 13.20 -19.09
CA PRO A 170 -18.86 14.43 -19.50
C PRO A 170 -19.60 15.72 -19.14
N THR A 171 -20.90 15.66 -18.82
CA THR A 171 -21.73 16.86 -18.61
C THR A 171 -21.62 17.43 -17.19
N LYS A 172 -21.20 16.60 -16.23
CA LYS A 172 -21.05 17.01 -14.84
C LYS A 172 -19.67 17.62 -14.58
N THR A 173 -19.65 18.73 -13.85
CA THR A 173 -18.41 19.40 -13.40
C THR A 173 -17.71 18.64 -12.28
N THR A 174 -18.47 17.86 -11.51
CA THR A 174 -17.96 16.90 -10.54
C THR A 174 -17.74 15.56 -11.21
N LYS A 175 -16.71 14.85 -10.78
CA LYS A 175 -16.30 13.52 -11.23
C LYS A 175 -16.43 12.54 -10.09
N ASP A 176 -16.94 11.36 -10.41
CA ASP A 176 -17.13 10.27 -9.45
C ASP A 176 -16.50 9.01 -10.02
N TRP A 177 -15.64 8.36 -9.25
CA TRP A 177 -15.00 7.13 -9.68
C TRP A 177 -14.67 6.25 -8.49
N ALA A 178 -14.62 4.96 -8.76
CA ALA A 178 -14.29 3.97 -7.76
C ALA A 178 -13.42 2.87 -8.35
N TYR A 179 -12.52 2.37 -7.53
CA TYR A 179 -11.68 1.24 -7.88
C TYR A 179 -11.32 0.45 -6.64
N ALA A 180 -11.09 -0.84 -6.84
CA ALA A 180 -10.57 -1.72 -5.82
C ALA A 180 -9.37 -2.48 -6.38
N THR A 181 -8.41 -2.72 -5.50
CA THR A 181 -7.27 -3.58 -5.75
C THR A 181 -7.28 -4.73 -4.76
N ALA A 182 -6.80 -5.88 -5.22
CA ALA A 182 -6.64 -7.06 -4.39
C ALA A 182 -5.47 -7.87 -4.92
N VAL A 183 -4.53 -8.23 -4.08
CA VAL A 183 -3.36 -9.04 -4.43
C VAL A 183 -3.21 -10.11 -3.37
N ILE A 184 -3.02 -11.34 -3.83
CA ILE A 184 -2.69 -12.50 -3.01
C ILE A 184 -1.34 -13.03 -3.50
N ASN A 185 -0.42 -13.24 -2.56
CA ASN A 185 0.87 -13.84 -2.83
C ASN A 185 1.00 -15.18 -2.10
N TYR A 186 1.61 -16.13 -2.79
CA TYR A 186 1.97 -17.42 -2.25
C TYR A 186 3.43 -17.75 -2.61
N THR A 187 4.27 -17.89 -1.58
CA THR A 187 5.69 -18.22 -1.68
C THR A 187 5.91 -19.64 -1.13
N PRO A 188 5.66 -20.70 -1.93
CA PRO A 188 5.79 -22.10 -1.48
C PRO A 188 7.22 -22.45 -1.04
N SER A 189 8.22 -21.84 -1.67
CA SER A 189 9.64 -22.01 -1.39
C SER A 189 10.39 -20.68 -1.57
N LYS A 190 11.63 -20.60 -1.11
CA LYS A 190 12.49 -19.40 -1.28
C LYS A 190 12.84 -19.07 -2.75
N TYR A 191 12.51 -19.95 -3.68
CA TYR A 191 12.86 -19.83 -5.10
C TYR A 191 11.69 -19.39 -5.97
N ILE A 192 10.44 -19.49 -5.48
CA ILE A 192 9.24 -19.25 -6.29
C ILE A 192 8.24 -18.47 -5.46
N THR A 193 7.80 -17.34 -6.00
CA THR A 193 6.68 -16.54 -5.50
C THR A 193 5.64 -16.41 -6.61
N ILE A 194 4.38 -16.70 -6.27
CA ILE A 194 3.22 -16.58 -7.17
C ILE A 194 2.34 -15.45 -6.64
N ALA A 195 2.01 -14.49 -7.48
CA ALA A 195 1.14 -13.39 -7.17
C ALA A 195 -0.07 -13.38 -8.13
N LEU A 196 -1.28 -13.42 -7.57
CA LEU A 196 -2.53 -13.28 -8.31
C LEU A 196 -3.22 -12.03 -7.80
N GLY A 197 -3.68 -11.15 -8.69
CA GLY A 197 -4.37 -9.96 -8.22
C GLY A 197 -5.04 -9.14 -9.31
N GLN A 198 -5.85 -8.19 -8.84
CA GLN A 198 -6.36 -7.04 -9.58
C GLN A 198 -5.57 -5.82 -9.09
N ASP A 199 -4.47 -5.47 -9.74
CA ASP A 199 -3.65 -4.31 -9.39
C ASP A 199 -2.76 -3.93 -10.59
N LYS A 200 -1.87 -2.96 -10.40
CA LYS A 200 -0.94 -2.50 -11.42
C LYS A 200 0.44 -3.11 -11.22
N ASN A 201 1.07 -3.49 -12.33
CA ASN A 201 2.50 -3.77 -12.35
C ASN A 201 3.25 -2.59 -12.98
N PHE A 202 4.51 -2.43 -12.60
CA PHE A 202 5.39 -1.42 -13.17
C PHE A 202 6.74 -2.05 -13.48
N ILE A 203 7.25 -1.83 -14.69
CA ILE A 203 8.54 -2.36 -15.16
C ILE A 203 9.48 -1.20 -15.47
N GLY A 204 10.44 -0.95 -14.59
CA GLY A 204 11.49 0.06 -14.77
C GLY A 204 11.96 0.67 -13.45
N ASP A 205 13.12 1.30 -13.50
CA ASP A 205 13.69 2.04 -12.37
C ASP A 205 13.42 3.56 -12.43
N GLY A 206 12.99 4.08 -13.58
CA GLY A 206 12.67 5.49 -13.75
C GLY A 206 11.31 5.91 -13.15
N TYR A 207 11.04 7.22 -13.18
CA TYR A 207 9.74 7.79 -12.80
C TYR A 207 8.62 7.33 -13.74
N ARG A 208 8.92 7.18 -15.03
CA ARG A 208 8.01 6.62 -16.04
C ARG A 208 8.59 5.33 -16.60
N SER A 209 7.72 4.39 -16.90
CA SER A 209 8.08 3.18 -17.64
C SER A 209 7.72 3.31 -19.12
N MET A 210 8.57 2.74 -19.98
CA MET A 210 8.32 2.59 -21.42
C MET A 210 7.78 1.19 -21.78
N LEU A 211 7.81 0.23 -20.85
CA LEU A 211 7.35 -1.15 -21.07
C LEU A 211 5.98 -1.38 -20.44
N LEU A 212 5.87 -1.14 -19.14
CA LEU A 212 4.63 -1.31 -18.38
C LEU A 212 4.58 -0.29 -17.25
N SER A 213 3.65 0.64 -17.36
CA SER A 213 3.51 1.79 -16.46
C SER A 213 2.27 1.67 -15.57
N ASP A 214 2.19 2.56 -14.58
CA ASP A 214 1.07 2.72 -13.66
C ASP A 214 -0.05 3.64 -14.21
N PHE A 215 0.01 4.00 -15.50
CA PHE A 215 -0.97 4.86 -16.16
C PHE A 215 -2.33 4.17 -16.39
N ALA A 216 -2.34 2.85 -16.52
CA ALA A 216 -3.58 2.09 -16.72
C ALA A 216 -4.35 1.91 -15.40
N SER A 217 -5.66 1.68 -15.52
CA SER A 217 -6.50 1.23 -14.40
C SER A 217 -6.05 -0.14 -13.86
N PRO A 218 -6.32 -0.48 -12.59
CA PRO A 218 -6.03 -1.81 -12.05
C PRO A 218 -6.60 -2.93 -12.93
N TYR A 219 -5.79 -3.95 -13.20
CA TYR A 219 -6.13 -5.03 -14.13
C TYR A 219 -5.79 -6.40 -13.51
N PRO A 220 -6.45 -7.48 -13.96
CA PRO A 220 -6.16 -8.81 -13.45
C PRO A 220 -4.80 -9.29 -13.97
N PHE A 221 -3.98 -9.85 -13.10
CA PHE A 221 -2.69 -10.43 -13.46
C PHE A 221 -2.40 -11.70 -12.67
N LEU A 222 -1.61 -12.58 -13.30
CA LEU A 222 -0.88 -13.66 -12.66
C LEU A 222 0.61 -13.42 -12.90
N LYS A 223 1.38 -13.33 -11.82
CA LYS A 223 2.82 -13.07 -11.86
C LYS A 223 3.55 -14.20 -11.14
N LEU A 224 4.51 -14.80 -11.84
CA LEU A 224 5.44 -15.77 -11.27
C LEU A 224 6.82 -15.13 -11.20
N THR A 225 7.40 -15.13 -10.01
CA THR A 225 8.77 -14.67 -9.76
C THR A 225 9.59 -15.87 -9.32
N ALA A 226 10.64 -16.17 -10.07
CA ALA A 226 11.57 -17.24 -9.75
C ALA A 226 12.95 -16.65 -9.50
N THR A 227 13.59 -17.07 -8.40
CA THR A 227 14.98 -16.74 -8.09
C THR A 227 15.81 -18.01 -8.28
N LEU A 228 16.80 -17.95 -9.17
CA LEU A 228 17.72 -19.05 -9.43
C LEU A 228 19.14 -18.62 -9.03
N GLY A 229 19.79 -19.43 -8.20
CA GLY A 229 21.18 -19.24 -7.76
C GLY A 229 21.34 -18.92 -6.29
#